data_AF-A0A378WQW0-F1
#
_entry.id   AF-A0A378WQW0-F1
#
_cell.length_a   1.000
_cell.length_b   1.000
_cell.length_c   1.000
_cell.angle_alpha   90.00
_cell.angle_beta   90.00
_cell.angle_gamma   90.00
#
_symmetry.space_group_name_H-M   'P 1'
#
loop_
_entity.id
_entity.type
_entity.pdbx_description
1 polymer ?
#
loop_
_entity_poly.entity_id
_entity_poly.type
_entity_poly.pdbx_seq_one_letter_code
_entity_poly.pdbx_strand_id
1 'polypeptide(L)'
;MTRPFRFGVVAPLMTDVPTWRDRVRRIADSGYSTLLVADFPLTQPAPGPMLATAAALTDLRVGTWVYASPLRPPWQTAWEAHSLSLLTEGRFEMGIGTGRPGIEDELRDKGLPVLPPSGRLAEVRKTVEALRDLDGPDLHTPVAMAVLGPKARALAAEIADIVTFALGDQSRSEVERLARDFRATGDQELALAVPVVGDTVARHMAPRTPIRPPCVRWTHWRCFRTTLQQPSRKSSGVARSSASPTSSSAPTSPSGWLRSSPNSRAIGRAAGLAGMRCPAEKAGGQLK
;
A
#
# COMPACT_ATOMS: atom_id res chain seq x y z
N MET A 1 9.29 -0.48 23.12
CA MET A 1 9.25 0.89 22.55
C MET A 1 7.97 1.01 21.71
N THR A 2 7.23 2.11 21.78
CA THR A 2 6.05 2.32 20.93
C THR A 2 6.49 2.66 19.51
N ARG A 3 6.17 1.82 18.52
CA ARG A 3 6.44 2.10 17.10
C ARG A 3 5.63 3.32 16.64
N PRO A 4 6.20 4.22 15.80
CA PRO A 4 5.42 5.28 15.18
C PRO A 4 4.26 4.72 14.37
N PHE A 5 3.08 5.31 14.51
CA PHE A 5 1.93 4.91 13.70
C PHE A 5 2.09 5.47 12.28
N ARG A 6 2.02 4.60 11.26
CA ARG A 6 2.21 4.96 9.86
C ARG A 6 1.05 4.53 8.98
N PHE A 7 0.84 5.25 7.89
CA PHE A 7 -0.19 4.96 6.90
C PHE A 7 0.44 4.55 5.56
N GLY A 8 -0.04 3.43 5.02
CA GLY A 8 0.20 3.03 3.63
C GLY A 8 -0.96 3.43 2.73
N VAL A 9 -0.70 3.60 1.42
CA VAL A 9 -1.73 3.91 0.43
C VAL A 9 -1.53 3.13 -0.86
N VAL A 10 -2.59 2.54 -1.39
CA VAL A 10 -2.56 1.81 -2.66
C VAL A 10 -2.72 2.79 -3.82
N ALA A 11 -1.77 2.76 -4.77
CA ALA A 11 -1.69 3.73 -5.87
C ALA A 11 -1.68 3.03 -7.24
N PRO A 12 -2.83 2.50 -7.71
CA PRO A 12 -2.91 1.83 -9.00
C PRO A 12 -2.72 2.81 -10.16
N LEU A 13 -2.22 2.31 -11.28
CA LEU A 13 -2.18 3.07 -12.54
C LEU A 13 -3.58 3.06 -13.17
N MET A 14 -4.22 4.23 -13.22
CA MET A 14 -5.62 4.38 -13.61
C MET A 14 -5.81 4.94 -15.02
N THR A 15 -4.93 5.85 -15.43
CA THR A 15 -5.01 6.56 -16.71
C THR A 15 -3.73 6.33 -17.50
N ASP A 16 -2.75 7.20 -17.31
CA ASP A 16 -1.48 7.26 -18.04
C ASP A 16 -0.32 7.41 -17.05
N VAL A 17 0.88 7.08 -17.53
CA VAL A 17 2.09 7.08 -16.70
C VAL A 17 2.43 8.48 -16.16
N PRO A 18 2.43 9.58 -16.94
CA PRO A 18 2.65 10.93 -16.40
C PRO A 18 1.71 11.30 -15.24
N THR A 19 0.40 11.12 -15.42
CA THR A 19 -0.61 11.41 -14.39
C THR A 19 -0.41 10.57 -13.14
N TRP A 20 -0.05 9.29 -13.30
CA TRP A 20 0.27 8.41 -12.18
C TRP A 20 1.53 8.87 -11.44
N ARG A 21 2.61 9.27 -12.14
CA ARG A 21 3.82 9.81 -11.51
C ARG A 21 3.55 11.08 -10.71
N ASP A 22 2.71 11.98 -11.23
CA ASP A 22 2.32 13.19 -10.49
C ASP A 22 1.49 12.86 -9.25
N ARG A 23 0.66 11.81 -9.32
CA ARG A 23 -0.04 11.29 -8.14
C ARG A 23 0.92 10.72 -7.10
N VAL A 24 1.93 9.96 -7.52
CA VAL A 24 2.98 9.43 -6.62
C VAL A 24 3.65 10.56 -5.84
N ARG A 25 4.05 11.65 -6.50
CA ARG A 25 4.65 12.82 -5.83
C ARG A 25 3.69 13.47 -4.84
N ARG A 26 2.43 13.71 -5.24
CA ARG A 26 1.42 14.27 -4.32
C ARG A 26 1.17 13.38 -3.10
N ILE A 27 1.22 12.06 -3.26
CA ILE A 27 1.11 11.11 -2.14
C ILE A 27 2.27 11.29 -1.16
N ALA A 28 3.51 11.45 -1.66
CA ALA A 28 4.67 11.72 -0.82
C ALA A 28 4.52 13.01 -0.02
N ASP A 29 3.97 14.06 -0.64
CA ASP A 29 3.72 15.34 0.03
C ASP A 29 2.55 15.30 1.02
N SER A 30 1.77 14.22 1.07
CA SER A 30 0.55 14.08 1.89
C SER A 30 0.77 13.37 3.23
N GLY A 31 2.01 13.02 3.58
CA GLY A 31 2.36 12.41 4.87
C GLY A 31 2.10 10.89 4.97
N TYR A 32 1.88 10.20 3.85
CA TYR A 32 1.91 8.75 3.82
C TYR A 32 3.34 8.25 4.01
N SER A 33 3.49 7.06 4.60
CA SER A 33 4.82 6.46 4.83
C SER A 33 5.18 5.43 3.78
N THR A 34 4.18 4.76 3.21
CA THR A 34 4.38 3.69 2.23
C THR A 34 3.42 3.83 1.05
N LEU A 35 3.94 3.77 -0.18
CA LEU A 35 3.15 3.60 -1.39
C LEU A 35 3.06 2.12 -1.76
N LEU A 36 1.86 1.65 -2.06
CA LEU A 36 1.56 0.24 -2.27
C LEU A 36 1.04 -0.02 -3.68
N VAL A 37 1.49 -1.12 -4.30
CA VAL A 37 1.01 -1.57 -5.63
C VAL A 37 0.44 -2.98 -5.51
N ALA A 38 -0.77 -3.16 -6.03
CA ALA A 38 -1.46 -4.43 -5.98
C ALA A 38 -1.12 -5.33 -7.19
N ASP A 39 -1.01 -6.62 -6.95
CA ASP A 39 -0.63 -7.60 -7.97
C ASP A 39 -1.87 -8.12 -8.72
N PHE A 40 -2.28 -7.38 -9.75
CA PHE A 40 -3.36 -7.76 -10.66
C PHE A 40 -2.81 -7.91 -12.09
N PRO A 41 -2.29 -9.09 -12.46
CA PRO A 41 -1.67 -9.32 -13.76
C PRO A 41 -2.56 -8.91 -14.93
N LEU A 42 -1.95 -8.29 -15.95
CA LEU A 42 -2.60 -7.87 -17.19
C LEU A 42 -3.66 -6.76 -17.03
N THR A 43 -3.80 -6.16 -15.85
CA THR A 43 -4.71 -5.03 -15.61
C THR A 43 -4.00 -3.71 -15.33
N GLN A 44 -2.73 -3.79 -14.95
CA GLN A 44 -1.77 -2.69 -14.82
C GLN A 44 -0.35 -3.27 -15.02
N PRO A 45 0.69 -2.42 -15.17
CA PRO A 45 2.06 -2.90 -15.21
C PRO A 45 2.41 -3.74 -13.96
N ALA A 46 3.40 -4.62 -14.08
CA ALA A 46 3.79 -5.49 -12.97
C ALA A 46 4.26 -4.69 -11.73
N PRO A 47 4.07 -5.22 -10.51
CA PRO A 47 4.42 -4.49 -9.29
C PRO A 47 5.86 -4.01 -9.22
N GLY A 48 6.86 -4.85 -9.53
CA GLY A 48 8.27 -4.45 -9.48
C GLY A 48 8.61 -3.19 -10.28
N PRO A 49 8.33 -3.13 -11.60
CA PRO A 49 8.54 -1.91 -12.39
C PRO A 49 7.84 -0.66 -11.84
N MET A 50 6.60 -0.81 -11.35
CA MET A 50 5.87 0.32 -10.76
C MET A 50 6.53 0.80 -9.46
N LEU A 51 6.90 -0.11 -8.58
CA LEU A 51 7.49 0.21 -7.28
C LEU A 51 8.89 0.81 -7.43
N ALA A 52 9.73 0.26 -8.30
CA ALA A 52 11.03 0.84 -8.63
C ALA A 52 10.89 2.27 -9.19
N THR A 53 9.89 2.49 -10.07
CA THR A 53 9.60 3.84 -10.59
C THR A 53 9.17 4.79 -9.48
N ALA A 54 8.30 4.36 -8.56
CA ALA A 54 7.83 5.19 -7.46
C ALA A 54 8.96 5.53 -6.47
N ALA A 55 9.82 4.56 -6.15
CA ALA A 55 10.96 4.73 -5.27
C ALA A 55 12.04 5.65 -5.87
N ALA A 56 12.18 5.69 -7.20
CA ALA A 56 13.07 6.62 -7.88
C ALA A 56 12.54 8.07 -7.94
N LEU A 57 11.25 8.28 -7.70
CA LEU A 57 10.61 9.60 -7.76
C LEU A 57 10.43 10.26 -6.40
N THR A 58 10.51 9.49 -5.32
CA THR A 58 10.16 9.92 -3.96
C THR A 58 10.96 9.14 -2.91
N ASP A 59 11.08 9.70 -1.71
CA ASP A 59 11.73 9.03 -0.57
C ASP A 59 10.79 8.11 0.22
N LEU A 60 9.57 7.88 -0.28
CA LEU A 60 8.61 6.97 0.36
C LEU A 60 9.14 5.54 0.45
N ARG A 61 8.67 4.81 1.46
CA ARG A 61 8.72 3.34 1.40
C ARG A 61 7.79 2.86 0.30
N VAL A 62 8.13 1.74 -0.32
CA VAL A 62 7.30 1.16 -1.38
C VAL A 62 7.02 -0.30 -1.05
N GLY A 63 5.86 -0.82 -1.39
CA GLY A 63 5.57 -2.22 -1.10
C GLY A 63 4.50 -2.82 -2.00
N THR A 64 4.45 -4.14 -2.03
CA THR A 64 3.35 -4.85 -2.69
C THR A 64 2.13 -4.95 -1.79
N TRP A 65 0.93 -4.94 -2.38
CA TRP A 65 -0.34 -5.10 -1.65
C TRP A 65 -1.32 -6.03 -2.36
N VAL A 66 -1.21 -7.34 -2.19
CA VAL A 66 0.02 -8.07 -1.92
C VAL A 66 0.35 -8.90 -3.15
N TYR A 67 1.59 -9.38 -3.31
CA TYR A 67 1.86 -10.44 -4.27
C TYR A 67 0.93 -11.61 -3.98
N ALA A 68 0.24 -12.10 -5.01
CA ALA A 68 -0.51 -13.35 -4.88
C ALA A 68 0.46 -14.50 -5.15
N SER A 69 0.88 -15.19 -4.09
CA SER A 69 1.87 -16.27 -4.17
C SER A 69 1.62 -17.31 -5.25
N PRO A 70 0.37 -17.69 -5.62
CA PRO A 70 0.16 -18.73 -6.62
C PRO A 70 0.44 -18.29 -8.07
N LEU A 71 0.66 -17.00 -8.33
CA LEU A 71 0.83 -16.48 -9.70
C LEU A 71 2.22 -16.71 -10.29
N ARG A 72 3.22 -16.94 -9.43
CA ARG A 72 4.63 -17.09 -9.83
C ARG A 72 5.30 -18.13 -8.95
N PRO A 73 6.33 -18.85 -9.43
CA PRO A 73 7.16 -19.70 -8.59
C PRO A 73 7.78 -18.90 -7.41
N PRO A 74 7.98 -19.54 -6.24
CA PRO A 74 8.55 -18.87 -5.08
C PRO A 74 9.88 -18.16 -5.34
N TRP A 75 10.80 -18.83 -6.04
CA TRP A 75 12.12 -18.29 -6.35
C TRP A 75 12.04 -16.99 -7.17
N GLN A 76 11.08 -16.88 -8.08
CA GLN A 76 10.92 -15.70 -8.93
C GLN A 76 10.40 -14.51 -8.14
N THR A 77 9.40 -14.75 -7.28
CA THR A 77 8.86 -13.70 -6.40
C THR A 77 9.90 -13.23 -5.39
N ALA A 78 10.67 -14.15 -4.80
CA ALA A 78 11.77 -13.84 -3.90
C ALA A 78 12.87 -13.03 -4.58
N TRP A 79 13.26 -13.41 -5.80
CA TRP A 79 14.26 -12.68 -6.58
C TRP A 79 13.82 -11.26 -6.93
N GLU A 80 12.56 -11.07 -7.35
CA GLU A 80 12.01 -9.73 -7.60
C GLU A 80 11.97 -8.89 -6.32
N ALA A 81 11.56 -9.48 -5.19
CA ALA A 81 11.52 -8.81 -3.89
C ALA A 81 12.91 -8.36 -3.42
N HIS A 82 13.91 -9.26 -3.46
CA HIS A 82 15.28 -8.93 -3.11
C HIS A 82 15.85 -7.82 -4.03
N SER A 83 15.59 -7.90 -5.33
CA SER A 83 16.02 -6.88 -6.29
C SER A 83 15.42 -5.51 -5.97
N LEU A 84 14.15 -5.45 -5.55
CA LEU A 84 13.52 -4.21 -5.11
C LEU A 84 14.14 -3.70 -3.81
N SER A 85 14.47 -4.56 -2.85
CA SER A 85 15.17 -4.13 -1.63
C SER A 85 16.50 -3.47 -1.94
N LEU A 86 17.28 -4.01 -2.87
CA LEU A 86 18.53 -3.40 -3.32
C LEU A 86 18.29 -2.06 -4.04
N LEU A 87 17.41 -2.03 -5.04
CA LEU A 87 17.13 -0.83 -5.85
C LEU A 87 16.50 0.31 -5.08
N THR A 88 15.84 0.01 -3.96
CA THR A 88 15.18 1.00 -3.11
C THR A 88 15.95 1.30 -1.83
N GLU A 89 17.17 0.75 -1.67
CA GLU A 89 18.03 0.96 -0.52
C GLU A 89 17.32 0.59 0.80
N GLY A 90 16.66 -0.58 0.83
CA GLY A 90 15.94 -1.09 2.01
C GLY A 90 14.58 -0.45 2.29
N ARG A 91 14.07 0.39 1.36
CA ARG A 91 12.74 1.01 1.49
C ARG A 91 11.59 0.11 1.02
N PHE A 92 11.89 -1.02 0.39
CA PHE A 92 10.88 -1.97 -0.08
C PHE A 92 10.28 -2.81 1.06
N GLU A 93 8.98 -3.09 1.00
CA GLU A 93 8.25 -4.01 1.87
C GLU A 93 7.54 -5.07 1.01
N MET A 94 7.92 -6.34 1.18
CA MET A 94 7.30 -7.44 0.45
C MET A 94 5.96 -7.82 1.06
N GLY A 95 4.88 -7.26 0.54
CA GLY A 95 3.54 -7.77 0.76
C GLY A 95 3.33 -9.10 0.03
N ILE A 96 2.94 -10.14 0.76
CA ILE A 96 2.60 -11.46 0.18
C ILE A 96 1.34 -12.07 0.82
N GLY A 97 0.57 -12.80 0.02
CA GLY A 97 -0.60 -13.54 0.49
C GLY A 97 -0.98 -14.69 -0.44
N THR A 98 -1.98 -15.48 -0.02
CA THR A 98 -2.43 -16.69 -0.74
C THR A 98 -3.34 -16.42 -1.94
N GLY A 99 -3.50 -15.15 -2.31
CA GLY A 99 -4.42 -14.69 -3.34
C GLY A 99 -5.76 -14.16 -2.79
N ARG A 100 -6.45 -13.43 -3.66
CA ARG A 100 -7.78 -12.83 -3.39
C ARG A 100 -8.90 -13.86 -3.61
N PRO A 101 -10.12 -13.62 -3.09
CA PRO A 101 -11.29 -14.43 -3.48
C PRO A 101 -11.41 -14.53 -5.01
N GLY A 102 -11.57 -15.75 -5.52
CA GLY A 102 -11.62 -16.03 -6.96
C GLY A 102 -10.25 -16.25 -7.63
N ILE A 103 -9.16 -16.33 -6.86
CA ILE A 103 -7.82 -16.62 -7.41
C ILE A 103 -7.77 -17.99 -8.11
N GLU A 104 -8.54 -18.98 -7.65
CA GLU A 104 -8.57 -20.32 -8.26
C GLU A 104 -9.03 -20.29 -9.73
N ASP A 105 -10.03 -19.47 -10.03
CA ASP A 105 -10.51 -19.28 -11.40
C ASP A 105 -9.46 -18.56 -12.25
N GLU A 106 -8.84 -17.52 -11.69
CA GLU A 106 -7.77 -16.78 -12.37
C GLU A 106 -6.55 -17.66 -12.68
N LEU A 107 -6.18 -18.57 -11.77
CA LEU A 107 -5.12 -19.54 -12.00
C LEU A 107 -5.49 -20.51 -13.13
N ARG A 108 -6.73 -21.02 -13.12
CA ARG A 108 -7.21 -21.93 -14.17
C ARG A 108 -7.21 -21.25 -15.55
N ASP A 109 -7.70 -20.02 -15.63
CA ASP A 109 -7.73 -19.22 -16.86
C ASP A 109 -6.32 -18.99 -17.43
N LYS A 110 -5.30 -18.96 -16.57
CA LYS A 110 -3.89 -18.77 -16.92
C LYS A 110 -3.11 -20.08 -17.09
N GLY A 111 -3.76 -21.24 -16.94
CA GLY A 111 -3.11 -22.55 -17.01
C GLY A 111 -2.14 -22.82 -15.85
N LEU A 112 -2.32 -22.15 -14.71
CA LEU A 112 -1.48 -22.31 -13.52
C LEU A 112 -2.05 -23.35 -12.56
N PRO A 113 -1.20 -24.06 -11.78
CA PRO A 113 -1.66 -25.04 -10.80
C PRO A 113 -2.55 -24.42 -9.72
N VAL A 114 -3.70 -25.04 -9.47
CA VAL A 114 -4.60 -24.65 -8.38
C VAL A 114 -4.30 -25.51 -7.15
N LEU A 115 -3.55 -24.95 -6.21
CA LEU A 115 -3.25 -25.60 -4.94
C LEU A 115 -4.39 -25.40 -3.92
N PRO A 116 -4.61 -26.36 -3.00
CA PRO A 116 -5.49 -26.15 -1.86
C PRO A 116 -4.97 -25.03 -0.95
N PRO A 117 -5.82 -24.44 -0.07
CA PRO A 117 -5.43 -23.31 0.77
C PRO A 117 -4.16 -23.53 1.60
N SER A 118 -3.93 -24.74 2.12
CA SER A 118 -2.70 -25.11 2.84
C SER A 118 -1.47 -25.13 1.93
N GLY A 119 -1.61 -25.62 0.69
CA GLY A 119 -0.56 -25.59 -0.31
C GLY A 119 -0.17 -24.16 -0.67
N ARG A 120 -1.14 -23.25 -0.79
CA ARG A 120 -0.86 -21.83 -1.04
C ARG A 120 -0.12 -21.15 0.10
N LEU A 121 -0.43 -21.51 1.36
CA LEU A 121 0.35 -21.04 2.52
C LEU A 121 1.78 -21.60 2.52
N ALA A 122 1.97 -22.85 2.09
CA ALA A 122 3.31 -23.42 1.93
C ALA A 122 4.12 -22.67 0.86
N GLU A 123 3.50 -22.25 -0.25
CA GLU A 123 4.17 -21.42 -1.27
C GLU A 123 4.56 -20.03 -0.73
N VAL A 124 3.73 -19.41 0.14
CA VAL A 124 4.11 -18.18 0.84
C VAL A 124 5.38 -18.40 1.67
N ARG A 125 5.40 -19.47 2.48
CA ARG A 125 6.57 -19.82 3.30
C ARG A 125 7.83 -20.00 2.45
N LYS A 126 7.76 -20.84 1.40
CA LYS A 126 8.89 -21.06 0.49
C LYS A 126 9.40 -19.77 -0.15
N THR A 127 8.50 -18.83 -0.46
CA THR A 127 8.89 -17.54 -1.04
C THR A 127 9.67 -16.71 -0.02
N VAL A 128 9.23 -16.69 1.24
CA VAL A 128 9.93 -15.97 2.31
C VAL A 128 11.26 -16.64 2.63
N GLU A 129 11.33 -17.97 2.68
CA GLU A 129 12.59 -18.71 2.87
C GLU A 129 13.60 -18.38 1.75
N ALA A 130 13.19 -18.47 0.49
CA ALA A 130 14.04 -18.11 -0.64
C ALA A 130 14.47 -16.63 -0.62
N LEU A 131 13.63 -15.73 -0.11
CA LEU A 131 13.98 -14.32 0.08
C LEU A 131 15.05 -14.17 1.17
N ARG A 132 14.95 -14.90 2.28
CA ARG A 132 15.96 -14.87 3.34
C ARG A 132 17.30 -15.42 2.87
N ASP A 133 17.29 -16.45 2.03
CA ASP A 133 18.51 -16.97 1.41
C ASP A 133 19.18 -15.93 0.50
N LEU A 134 18.39 -15.17 -0.25
CA LEU A 134 18.90 -14.09 -1.12
C LEU A 134 19.39 -12.87 -0.32
N ASP A 135 18.66 -12.48 0.72
CA ASP A 135 19.01 -11.36 1.59
C ASP A 135 20.33 -11.62 2.36
N GLY A 136 20.59 -12.88 2.74
CA GLY A 136 21.76 -13.23 3.54
C GLY A 136 21.75 -12.57 4.92
N PRO A 137 22.91 -12.43 5.59
CA PRO A 137 22.99 -11.85 6.93
C PRO A 137 22.94 -10.32 6.95
N ASP A 138 23.25 -9.66 5.82
CA ASP A 138 23.49 -8.22 5.76
C ASP A 138 22.23 -7.40 5.41
N LEU A 139 21.19 -8.07 4.92
CA LEU A 139 19.92 -7.46 4.53
C LEU A 139 18.77 -8.18 5.20
N HIS A 140 17.68 -7.45 5.48
CA HIS A 140 16.42 -8.05 5.90
C HIS A 140 15.27 -7.30 5.23
N THR A 141 14.75 -7.87 4.14
CA THR A 141 13.59 -7.35 3.44
C THR A 141 12.34 -7.53 4.32
N PRO A 142 11.64 -6.45 4.74
CA PRO A 142 10.44 -6.59 5.57
C PRO A 142 9.32 -7.31 4.83
N VAL A 143 8.73 -8.32 5.47
CA VAL A 143 7.62 -9.10 4.93
C VAL A 143 6.30 -8.64 5.57
N ALA A 144 5.37 -8.20 4.72
CA ALA A 144 4.01 -7.88 5.10
C ALA A 144 3.03 -8.98 4.68
N MET A 145 2.23 -9.49 5.61
CA MET A 145 1.22 -10.52 5.31
C MET A 145 -0.20 -9.99 5.50
N ALA A 146 -1.02 -10.13 4.44
CA ALA A 146 -2.46 -9.92 4.51
C ALA A 146 -3.17 -11.20 4.96
N VAL A 147 -3.75 -11.19 6.16
CA VAL A 147 -4.27 -12.40 6.81
C VAL A 147 -5.68 -12.21 7.34
N LEU A 148 -6.41 -13.33 7.47
CA LEU A 148 -7.71 -13.36 8.14
C LEU A 148 -7.89 -14.68 8.90
N GLY A 149 -7.78 -15.80 8.18
CA GLY A 149 -7.97 -17.14 8.75
C GLY A 149 -6.91 -17.50 9.81
N PRO A 150 -7.25 -18.38 10.78
CA PRO A 150 -6.35 -18.75 11.89
C PRO A 150 -5.01 -19.32 11.42
N LYS A 151 -5.00 -20.16 10.38
CA LYS A 151 -3.75 -20.71 9.82
C LYS A 151 -2.85 -19.64 9.20
N ALA A 152 -3.43 -18.66 8.51
CA ALA A 152 -2.68 -17.55 7.93
C ALA A 152 -2.11 -16.63 9.02
N ARG A 153 -2.89 -16.37 10.08
CA ARG A 153 -2.42 -15.62 11.26
C ARG A 153 -1.28 -16.34 11.98
N ALA A 154 -1.39 -17.65 12.18
CA ALA A 154 -0.32 -18.44 12.79
C ALA A 154 0.98 -18.37 11.95
N LEU A 155 0.88 -18.49 10.62
CA LEU A 155 2.04 -18.33 9.75
C LEU A 155 2.64 -16.92 9.85
N ALA A 156 1.80 -15.88 9.80
CA ALA A 156 2.28 -14.50 9.91
C ALA A 156 2.97 -14.20 11.25
N ALA A 157 2.51 -14.80 12.35
CA ALA A 157 3.17 -14.67 13.66
C ALA A 157 4.59 -15.29 13.67
N GLU A 158 4.87 -16.22 12.76
CA GLU A 158 6.17 -16.87 12.66
C GLU A 158 7.13 -16.14 11.73
N ILE A 159 6.65 -15.69 10.55
CA ILE A 159 7.55 -15.24 9.46
C ILE A 159 7.37 -13.79 9.00
N ALA A 160 6.33 -13.09 9.44
CA ALA A 160 6.05 -11.73 8.98
C ALA A 160 6.57 -10.67 9.96
N ASP A 161 7.06 -9.56 9.41
CA ASP A 161 7.43 -8.37 10.18
C ASP A 161 6.20 -7.45 10.37
N ILE A 162 5.32 -7.44 9.37
CA ILE A 162 4.14 -6.57 9.29
C ILE A 162 2.91 -7.42 9.00
N VAL A 163 1.82 -7.13 9.68
CA VAL A 163 0.55 -7.83 9.50
C VAL A 163 -0.56 -6.84 9.20
N THR A 164 -1.32 -7.15 8.15
CA THR A 164 -2.55 -6.44 7.82
C THR A 164 -3.71 -7.42 7.80
N PHE A 165 -4.86 -7.01 8.32
CA PHE A 165 -6.06 -7.85 8.28
C PHE A 165 -6.79 -7.60 6.95
N ALA A 166 -7.08 -8.68 6.22
CA ALA A 166 -7.91 -8.63 5.02
C ALA A 166 -9.39 -8.48 5.43
N LEU A 167 -9.76 -7.28 5.87
CA LEU A 167 -11.09 -6.95 6.38
C LEU A 167 -12.10 -6.83 5.23
N GLY A 168 -13.32 -7.29 5.49
CA GLY A 168 -14.53 -7.10 4.70
C GLY A 168 -15.57 -6.32 5.52
N ASP A 169 -16.70 -6.96 5.84
CA ASP A 169 -17.85 -6.36 6.54
C ASP A 169 -17.84 -6.55 8.07
N GLN A 170 -16.71 -6.99 8.65
CA GLN A 170 -16.61 -7.20 10.10
C GLN A 170 -16.93 -5.93 10.88
N SER A 171 -17.59 -6.13 12.02
CA SER A 171 -17.87 -5.06 12.98
C SER A 171 -16.60 -4.55 13.66
N ARG A 172 -16.69 -3.34 14.22
CA ARG A 172 -15.57 -2.73 14.98
C ARG A 172 -15.09 -3.63 16.13
N SER A 173 -15.99 -4.29 16.84
CA SER A 173 -15.65 -5.15 17.98
C SER A 173 -14.95 -6.44 17.54
N GLU A 174 -15.28 -6.98 16.36
CA GLU A 174 -14.57 -8.09 15.76
C GLU A 174 -13.16 -7.69 15.35
N VAL A 175 -12.99 -6.54 14.69
CA VAL A 175 -11.67 -6.00 14.32
C VAL A 175 -10.81 -5.73 15.56
N GLU A 176 -11.39 -5.15 16.60
CA GLU A 176 -10.68 -4.90 17.86
C GLU A 176 -10.19 -6.20 18.51
N ARG A 177 -11.04 -7.24 18.51
CA ARG A 177 -10.69 -8.56 19.03
C ARG A 177 -9.56 -9.19 18.22
N LEU A 178 -9.65 -9.17 16.89
CA LEU A 178 -8.60 -9.67 15.99
C LEU A 178 -7.25 -9.00 16.27
N ALA A 179 -7.24 -7.67 16.39
CA ALA A 179 -6.02 -6.93 16.66
C ALA A 179 -5.45 -7.21 18.06
N ARG A 180 -6.32 -7.34 19.08
CA ARG A 180 -5.91 -7.65 20.45
C ARG A 180 -5.33 -9.06 20.55
N ASP A 181 -6.04 -10.05 20.00
CA ASP A 181 -5.63 -11.45 20.03
C ASP A 181 -4.30 -11.65 19.30
N PHE A 182 -4.10 -10.96 18.17
CA PHE A 182 -2.85 -11.06 17.42
C PHE A 182 -1.67 -10.42 18.15
N ARG A 183 -1.87 -9.25 18.79
CA ARG A 183 -0.84 -8.62 19.64
C ARG A 183 -0.46 -9.46 20.86
N ALA A 184 -1.35 -10.33 21.32
CA ALA A 184 -1.01 -11.26 22.40
C ALA A 184 -0.05 -12.37 21.96
N THR A 185 0.11 -12.59 20.64
CA THR A 185 0.95 -13.65 20.08
C THR A 185 2.32 -13.19 19.59
N GLY A 186 2.58 -11.88 19.49
CA GLY A 186 3.85 -11.36 19.00
C GLY A 186 3.90 -9.84 18.92
N ASP A 187 5.08 -9.33 18.58
CA ASP A 187 5.37 -7.90 18.46
C ASP A 187 5.42 -7.43 17.00
N GLN A 188 4.72 -8.08 16.07
CA GLN A 188 4.67 -7.62 14.68
C GLN A 188 4.01 -6.24 14.57
N GLU A 189 4.39 -5.49 13.54
CA GLU A 189 3.70 -4.24 13.24
C GLU A 189 2.31 -4.53 12.68
N LEU A 190 1.26 -3.98 13.31
CA LEU A 190 -0.08 -3.98 12.72
C LEU A 190 -0.23 -2.78 11.77
N ALA A 191 -0.39 -3.08 10.48
CA ALA A 191 -0.56 -2.08 9.43
C ALA A 191 -1.99 -2.10 8.87
N LEU A 192 -2.52 -0.90 8.61
CA LEU A 192 -3.75 -0.70 7.84
C LEU A 192 -3.43 0.24 6.68
N ALA A 193 -3.63 -0.22 5.46
CA ALA A 193 -3.44 0.57 4.25
C ALA A 193 -4.76 1.19 3.77
N VAL A 194 -4.68 2.36 3.16
CA VAL A 194 -5.80 3.01 2.46
C VAL A 194 -5.90 2.42 1.04
N PRO A 195 -6.93 1.62 0.71
CA PRO A 195 -7.00 0.92 -0.57
C PRO A 195 -7.48 1.82 -1.73
N VAL A 196 -8.16 2.93 -1.43
CA VAL A 196 -8.75 3.83 -2.43
C VAL A 196 -8.62 5.28 -1.94
N VAL A 197 -8.19 6.17 -2.83
CA VAL A 197 -8.17 7.62 -2.61
C VAL A 197 -9.08 8.29 -3.64
N GLY A 198 -10.04 9.08 -3.16
CA GLY A 198 -11.07 9.72 -3.98
C GLY A 198 -12.32 8.86 -4.19
N ASP A 199 -13.14 9.22 -5.17
CA ASP A 199 -14.46 8.63 -5.40
C ASP A 199 -14.48 7.48 -6.41
N THR A 200 -13.33 7.17 -7.04
CA THR A 200 -13.22 6.17 -8.10
C THR A 200 -12.32 5.02 -7.68
N VAL A 201 -12.86 3.80 -7.74
CA VAL A 201 -12.11 2.56 -7.51
C VAL A 201 -11.50 2.09 -8.83
N ALA A 202 -10.28 1.56 -8.80
CA ALA A 202 -9.69 0.91 -9.96
C ALA A 202 -10.57 -0.24 -10.45
N ARG A 203 -10.83 -0.32 -11.76
CA ARG A 203 -11.73 -1.32 -12.35
C ARG A 203 -11.37 -2.75 -11.93
N HIS A 204 -10.08 -3.06 -11.83
CA HIS A 204 -9.60 -4.38 -11.44
C HIS A 204 -9.70 -4.66 -9.92
N MET A 205 -9.85 -3.61 -9.10
CA MET A 205 -10.10 -3.69 -7.65
C MET A 205 -11.59 -3.68 -7.30
N ALA A 206 -12.47 -3.35 -8.26
CA ALA A 206 -13.91 -3.36 -8.05
C ALA A 206 -14.46 -4.80 -7.98
N PRO A 207 -15.54 -5.05 -7.21
CA PRO A 207 -16.21 -6.34 -7.19
C PRO A 207 -16.67 -6.76 -8.60
N ARG A 208 -16.59 -8.06 -8.92
CA ARG A 208 -17.03 -8.60 -10.23
C ARG A 208 -18.55 -8.54 -10.45
N THR A 209 -19.34 -8.42 -9.39
CA THR A 209 -20.80 -8.32 -9.46
C THR A 209 -21.24 -6.84 -9.43
N PRO A 210 -22.04 -6.37 -10.41
CA PRO A 210 -22.62 -5.03 -10.36
C PRO A 210 -23.73 -5.00 -9.30
N ILE A 211 -23.37 -4.62 -8.08
CA ILE A 211 -24.35 -4.35 -7.03
C ILE A 211 -24.88 -2.93 -7.27
N ARG A 212 -26.13 -2.80 -7.75
CA ARG A 212 -26.89 -1.53 -7.67
C ARG A 212 -27.09 -1.17 -6.18
N PRO A 213 -27.08 0.12 -5.82
CA PRO A 213 -26.71 0.60 -4.49
C PRO A 213 -27.73 0.17 -3.43
N PRO A 214 -27.29 -0.22 -2.22
CA PRO A 214 -26.52 0.68 -1.37
C PRO A 214 -25.27 0.03 -0.77
N CYS A 215 -24.16 0.78 -0.75
CA CYS A 215 -23.11 0.65 0.26
C CYS A 215 -22.49 -0.75 0.46
N VAL A 216 -21.80 -1.30 -0.55
CA VAL A 216 -20.68 -2.21 -0.24
C VAL A 216 -19.57 -1.35 0.35
N ARG A 217 -19.56 -1.30 1.68
CA ARG A 217 -18.90 -0.27 2.46
C ARG A 217 -17.42 -0.60 2.66
N TRP A 218 -16.57 -0.30 1.68
CA TRP A 218 -15.17 0.10 1.95
C TRP A 218 -15.08 1.51 2.58
N THR A 219 -16.21 2.06 3.04
CA THR A 219 -16.43 3.44 3.50
C THR A 219 -16.65 3.54 5.03
N HIS A 220 -15.70 3.06 5.83
CA HIS A 220 -15.61 3.46 7.25
C HIS A 220 -14.67 4.64 7.52
N TRP A 221 -14.26 5.38 6.49
CA TRP A 221 -13.47 6.61 6.66
C TRP A 221 -14.25 7.84 7.14
N ARG A 222 -15.60 7.82 7.15
CA ARG A 222 -16.38 8.92 7.75
C ARG A 222 -16.41 8.93 9.28
N CYS A 223 -16.01 7.85 9.97
CA CYS A 223 -16.02 7.79 11.44
C CYS A 223 -14.73 8.24 12.11
N PHE A 224 -13.62 8.41 11.38
CA PHE A 224 -12.33 8.72 12.02
C PHE A 224 -12.10 10.22 12.25
N ARG A 225 -12.86 11.10 11.58
CA ARG A 225 -12.66 12.55 11.65
C ARG A 225 -13.35 13.23 12.86
N THR A 226 -14.30 12.57 13.52
CA THR A 226 -15.17 13.26 14.51
C THR A 226 -14.87 12.94 15.97
N THR A 227 -13.98 11.98 16.28
CA THR A 227 -13.93 11.41 17.65
C THR A 227 -12.54 11.42 18.31
N LEU A 228 -11.55 12.06 17.70
CA LEU A 228 -10.24 12.33 18.33
C LEU A 228 -10.08 13.79 18.80
N GLN A 229 -11.15 14.59 18.74
CA GLN A 229 -11.12 16.00 19.13
C GLN A 229 -12.13 16.38 20.22
N GLN A 230 -12.62 15.41 21.01
CA GLN A 230 -13.35 15.73 22.24
C GLN A 230 -12.52 15.35 23.47
N PRO A 231 -12.03 16.34 24.25
CA PRO A 231 -11.54 16.08 25.59
C PRO A 231 -12.69 15.53 26.44
N SER A 232 -12.39 14.55 27.27
CA SER A 232 -13.33 13.98 28.23
C SER A 232 -13.89 15.08 29.14
N ARG A 233 -15.15 15.49 28.91
CA ARG A 233 -15.88 16.28 29.90
C ARG A 233 -16.31 15.34 31.02
N LYS A 234 -15.62 15.47 32.16
CA LYS A 234 -16.07 14.92 33.44
C LYS A 234 -17.47 15.44 33.75
N SER A 235 -18.36 14.52 34.08
CA SER A 235 -19.68 14.79 34.63
C SER A 235 -19.56 15.38 36.04
N SER A 236 -19.90 16.65 36.19
CA SER A 236 -20.33 17.21 37.47
C SER A 236 -21.65 17.91 37.22
N GLY A 237 -22.74 17.34 37.74
CA GLY A 237 -24.03 18.00 37.74
C GLY A 237 -24.01 19.24 38.63
N VAL A 238 -24.80 20.24 38.26
CA VAL A 238 -25.62 21.07 39.16
C VAL A 238 -26.53 21.96 38.29
N ALA A 239 -27.82 21.93 38.67
CA ALA A 239 -28.90 22.90 38.53
C ALA A 239 -29.15 23.69 37.23
N ARG A 240 -30.40 23.55 36.75
CA ARG A 240 -31.08 24.39 35.77
C ARG A 240 -31.31 25.81 36.32
N SER A 241 -31.19 26.82 35.47
CA SER A 241 -32.21 27.87 35.40
C SER A 241 -32.30 28.47 33.98
N SER A 242 -33.50 28.95 33.70
CA SER A 242 -34.11 29.52 32.50
C SER A 242 -33.49 30.81 31.96
N ALA A 243 -33.47 30.99 30.63
CA ALA A 243 -34.01 32.17 29.94
C ALA A 243 -33.94 32.02 28.40
N SER A 244 -34.99 32.49 27.73
CA SER A 244 -35.22 32.56 26.27
C SER A 244 -34.63 33.84 25.65
N PRO A 245 -34.65 34.01 24.31
CA PRO A 245 -33.63 34.73 23.55
C PRO A 245 -34.00 36.18 23.20
N THR A 246 -32.99 37.01 22.88
CA THR A 246 -33.18 38.26 22.15
C THR A 246 -32.07 38.49 21.12
N SER A 247 -32.43 39.31 20.15
CA SER A 247 -32.01 39.43 18.76
C SER A 247 -30.96 40.50 18.47
N SER A 248 -30.49 40.51 17.21
CA SER A 248 -29.87 41.64 16.47
C SER A 248 -28.42 41.95 16.85
N SER A 249 -27.50 42.37 15.99
CA SER A 249 -27.52 42.86 14.59
C SER A 249 -26.06 42.94 14.12
N ALA A 250 -25.81 42.76 12.81
CA ALA A 250 -24.59 43.26 12.15
C ALA A 250 -24.58 44.81 12.15
N PRO A 251 -23.45 45.50 11.86
CA PRO A 251 -23.11 45.68 10.44
C PRO A 251 -21.61 45.90 10.09
N THR A 252 -21.31 45.67 8.81
CA THR A 252 -20.37 46.36 7.88
C THR A 252 -18.94 46.78 8.27
N SER A 253 -18.00 46.21 7.50
CA SER A 253 -16.76 46.75 6.88
C SER A 253 -16.69 48.28 6.67
N PRO A 254 -15.51 48.95 6.45
CA PRO A 254 -14.62 48.58 5.32
C PRO A 254 -13.10 48.92 5.39
N SER A 255 -12.41 48.37 4.39
CA SER A 255 -11.29 48.94 3.61
C SER A 255 -9.88 49.05 4.18
N GLY A 256 -8.90 48.60 3.37
CA GLY A 256 -7.71 49.42 3.13
C GLY A 256 -6.37 48.69 2.89
N TRP A 257 -5.87 48.84 1.65
CA TRP A 257 -4.44 48.94 1.24
C TRP A 257 -3.61 47.63 1.14
N LEU A 258 -3.10 47.18 -0.03
CA LEU A 258 -2.20 47.72 -1.08
C LEU A 258 -0.71 47.33 -0.90
N ARG A 259 -0.09 47.00 -2.05
CA ARG A 259 1.34 46.73 -2.41
C ARG A 259 1.81 45.26 -2.29
N SER A 260 2.11 44.52 -3.36
CA SER A 260 3.03 44.66 -4.53
C SER A 260 4.44 44.07 -4.29
N SER A 261 4.67 42.85 -4.81
CA SER A 261 5.74 42.33 -5.73
C SER A 261 7.18 42.93 -5.74
N PRO A 262 8.18 42.35 -6.45
CA PRO A 262 8.50 40.96 -6.85
C PRO A 262 10.03 40.60 -6.78
N ASN A 263 10.42 39.34 -7.04
CA ASN A 263 11.70 38.91 -7.69
C ASN A 263 11.79 37.37 -7.70
N SER A 264 12.45 36.63 -8.60
CA SER A 264 12.90 36.81 -9.99
C SER A 264 13.64 35.52 -10.42
N ARG A 265 13.37 35.10 -11.65
CA ARG A 265 14.26 34.42 -12.64
C ARG A 265 14.73 32.97 -12.45
N ALA A 266 14.49 32.26 -13.55
CA ALA A 266 15.05 30.99 -14.01
C ALA A 266 16.43 31.15 -14.68
N ILE A 267 17.22 30.07 -14.69
CA ILE A 267 18.31 29.67 -15.63
C ILE A 267 18.37 28.12 -15.50
N GLY A 268 18.57 27.24 -16.48
CA GLY A 268 18.93 27.30 -17.90
C GLY A 268 19.55 25.92 -18.28
N ARG A 269 19.23 25.40 -19.46
CA ARG A 269 19.70 24.14 -20.07
C ARG A 269 21.19 24.18 -20.46
N ALA A 270 21.84 23.02 -20.63
CA ALA A 270 22.57 22.61 -21.87
C ALA A 270 23.24 21.22 -21.80
N ALA A 271 23.17 20.50 -22.96
CA ALA A 271 24.09 19.51 -23.58
C ALA A 271 24.52 18.23 -22.80
N GLY A 272 24.59 17.01 -23.35
CA GLY A 272 24.68 16.53 -24.73
C GLY A 272 26.08 15.93 -25.00
N LEU A 273 26.22 14.60 -25.05
CA LEU A 273 27.33 13.78 -25.60
C LEU A 273 26.83 12.32 -25.63
N ALA A 274 26.43 11.74 -26.77
CA ALA A 274 27.25 11.13 -27.82
C ALA A 274 27.90 9.78 -27.44
N GLY A 275 27.28 8.69 -27.93
CA GLY A 275 27.95 7.57 -28.60
C GLY A 275 28.90 6.67 -27.82
N MET A 276 28.42 5.47 -27.47
CA MET A 276 29.29 4.28 -27.43
C MET A 276 28.63 3.13 -28.19
N ARG A 277 29.30 2.75 -29.28
CA ARG A 277 28.98 1.62 -30.17
C ARG A 277 29.45 0.32 -29.53
N CYS A 278 28.68 -0.75 -29.73
CA CYS A 278 29.16 -2.13 -29.58
C CYS A 278 30.33 -2.41 -30.54
N PRO A 279 31.33 -3.21 -30.13
CA PRO A 279 32.17 -3.92 -31.07
C PRO A 279 31.48 -5.22 -31.53
N ALA A 280 31.45 -5.40 -32.84
CA ALA A 280 31.17 -6.67 -33.50
C ALA A 280 32.41 -7.05 -34.32
N GLU A 281 33.07 -8.16 -34.00
CA GLU A 281 33.99 -8.92 -34.88
C GLU A 281 34.27 -10.28 -34.20
N LYS A 282 33.68 -11.41 -34.64
CA LYS A 282 33.95 -12.32 -35.78
C LYS A 282 35.00 -13.41 -35.49
N ALA A 283 34.73 -14.55 -36.14
CA ALA A 283 35.49 -15.80 -36.26
C ALA A 283 35.41 -16.72 -35.03
N GLY A 284 35.03 -17.99 -35.10
CA GLY A 284 34.89 -18.92 -36.22
C GLY A 284 35.30 -20.30 -35.68
N GLY A 285 34.54 -21.35 -35.97
CA GLY A 285 34.96 -22.71 -35.62
C GLY A 285 33.81 -23.69 -35.37
N GLN A 286 33.28 -24.26 -36.44
CA GLN A 286 32.75 -25.63 -36.41
C GLN A 286 33.89 -26.58 -35.98
N LEU A 287 33.59 -27.56 -35.13
CA LEU A 287 33.95 -28.98 -35.35
C LEU A 287 33.45 -29.87 -34.21
N LYS A 288 32.70 -30.91 -34.64
CA LYS A 288 32.25 -32.14 -33.98
C LYS A 288 31.00 -32.05 -33.09
#